data_AF-A0A9J6DDX5-F1
#
_entry.id   AF-A0A9J6DDX5-F1
#
_cell.length_a   1.000
_cell.length_b   1.000
_cell.length_c   1.000
_cell.angle_alpha   90.00
_cell.angle_beta   90.00
_cell.angle_gamma   90.00
#
_symmetry.space_group_name_H-M   'P 1'
#
loop_
_entity.id
_entity.type
_entity.pdbx_description
1 polymer ?
#
loop_
_entity_poly.entity_id
_entity_poly.type
_entity_poly.pdbx_seq_one_letter_code
_entity_poly.pdbx_strand_id
1 'polypeptide(L)'
;MQYVQDMRAHQKRQKEIVKFLEFRLSVGEELIAQAQSQNEAESDSDEEWCTPPKRVPWPPVEARAKTLRHFPRLTDAPNAARCRLEGCKKKTKFFCTKCHLFFCVTKDRRCFENAHTK
;
A
#
# COMPACT_ATOMS: atom_id res chain seq x y z
N MET A 1 23.91 0.08 6.00
CA MET A 1 22.99 -0.91 6.60
C MET A 1 23.84 -1.88 7.40
N GLN A 2 23.66 -1.92 8.72
CA GLN A 2 24.50 -2.66 9.67
C GLN A 2 24.70 -4.13 9.24
N TYR A 3 23.62 -4.82 8.85
CA TYR A 3 23.65 -6.20 8.33
C TYR A 3 24.71 -6.46 7.23
N VAL A 4 24.83 -5.59 6.22
CA VAL A 4 25.79 -5.79 5.13
C VAL A 4 27.22 -5.52 5.60
N GLN A 5 27.40 -4.63 6.57
CA GLN A 5 28.69 -4.37 7.22
C GLN A 5 29.12 -5.57 8.07
N ASP A 6 28.20 -6.14 8.84
CA ASP A 6 28.43 -7.33 9.67
C ASP A 6 28.77 -8.55 8.81
N MET A 7 28.05 -8.80 7.71
CA MET A 7 28.35 -9.91 6.80
C MET A 7 29.73 -9.77 6.14
N ARG A 8 30.15 -8.53 5.84
CA ARG A 8 31.50 -8.25 5.31
C ARG A 8 32.58 -8.41 6.39
N ALA A 9 32.29 -8.04 7.64
CA ALA A 9 33.18 -8.23 8.79
C ALA A 9 33.40 -9.73 9.07
N HIS A 10 32.37 -10.55 8.84
CA HIS A 10 32.45 -12.02 8.91
C HIS A 10 33.01 -12.70 7.64
N GLN A 11 33.67 -11.95 6.75
CA GLN A 11 34.30 -12.44 5.51
C GLN A 11 33.36 -13.26 4.58
N LYS A 12 32.04 -13.02 4.63
CA LYS A 12 31.12 -13.67 3.69
C LYS A 12 31.38 -13.15 2.28
N ARG A 13 31.39 -14.06 1.29
CA ARG A 13 31.54 -13.65 -0.10
C ARG A 13 30.34 -12.81 -0.51
N GLN A 14 30.52 -11.80 -1.38
CA GLN A 14 29.41 -10.93 -1.78
C GLN A 14 28.21 -11.69 -2.37
N LYS A 15 28.45 -12.86 -2.99
CA LYS A 15 27.41 -13.74 -3.56
C LYS A 15 26.60 -14.48 -2.50
N GLU A 16 27.10 -14.56 -1.27
CA GLU A 16 26.46 -15.21 -0.12
C GLU A 16 25.68 -14.22 0.75
N ILE A 17 25.78 -12.92 0.46
CA ILE A 17 25.02 -11.89 1.15
C ILE A 17 23.63 -11.84 0.49
N VAL A 18 22.65 -12.45 1.15
CA VAL A 18 21.24 -12.40 0.72
C VAL A 18 20.69 -10.99 0.79
N LYS A 19 19.60 -10.73 0.07
CA LYS A 19 18.97 -9.41 0.11
C LYS A 19 18.39 -9.17 1.50
N PHE A 20 18.42 -7.92 1.94
CA PHE A 20 17.92 -7.54 3.26
C PHE A 20 16.46 -7.98 3.51
N LEU A 21 15.63 -8.02 2.47
CA LEU A 21 14.26 -8.52 2.57
C LEU A 21 14.19 -10.03 2.85
N GLU A 22 14.99 -10.82 2.16
CA GLU A 22 15.07 -12.28 2.35
C GLU A 22 15.59 -12.60 3.75
N PHE A 23 16.59 -11.85 4.23
CA PHE A 23 17.07 -11.95 5.61
C PHE A 23 15.95 -11.68 6.63
N ARG A 24 15.16 -10.60 6.45
CA ARG A 24 14.06 -10.28 7.37
C ARG A 24 12.95 -11.33 7.35
N LEU A 25 12.66 -11.92 6.18
CA LEU A 25 11.68 -13.00 6.06
C LEU A 25 12.15 -14.24 6.81
N SER A 26 13.39 -14.68 6.57
CA SER A 26 13.99 -15.83 7.26
C SER A 26 13.98 -15.67 8.78
N VAL A 27 14.37 -14.50 9.30
CA VAL A 27 14.31 -14.22 10.74
C VAL A 27 12.88 -14.28 11.26
N GLY A 28 11.90 -13.75 10.50
CA GLY A 28 10.49 -13.80 10.88
C GLY A 28 9.95 -15.22 10.96
N GLU A 29 10.24 -16.05 9.95
CA GLU A 29 9.83 -17.46 9.90
C GLU A 29 10.40 -18.25 11.08
N GLU A 30 11.68 -18.04 11.41
CA GLU A 30 12.36 -18.76 12.48
C GLU A 30 11.83 -18.36 13.87
N LEU A 31 11.54 -17.07 14.08
CA LEU A 31 10.90 -16.60 15.32
C LEU A 31 9.46 -17.12 15.48
N ILE A 32 8.69 -17.20 14.38
CA ILE A 32 7.35 -17.77 14.39
C ILE A 32 7.41 -19.26 14.74
N ALA A 33 8.30 -20.02 14.10
CA ALA A 33 8.48 -21.44 14.36
C ALA A 33 8.94 -21.69 15.82
N GLN A 34 9.80 -20.83 16.35
CA GLN A 34 10.23 -20.91 17.75
C GLN A 34 9.06 -20.63 18.72
N ALA A 35 8.25 -19.61 18.46
CA ALA A 35 7.07 -19.30 19.27
C ALA A 35 6.02 -20.43 19.23
N GLN A 36 5.83 -21.06 18.07
CA GLN A 36 4.91 -22.19 17.91
C GLN A 36 5.41 -23.46 18.61
N SER A 37 6.72 -23.75 18.53
CA SER A 37 7.31 -24.92 19.21
C SER A 37 7.42 -24.77 20.73
N GLN A 38 7.42 -23.54 21.26
CA GLN A 38 7.41 -23.27 22.69
C GLN A 38 6.00 -23.27 23.31
N ASN A 39 4.95 -23.19 22.50
CA ASN A 39 3.54 -23.13 22.92
C ASN A 39 2.77 -24.43 22.60
N GLU A 40 3.32 -25.59 22.99
CA GLU A 40 2.58 -26.88 22.96
C GLU A 40 1.57 -27.02 24.13
N ALA A 41 1.28 -25.95 24.87
CA ALA A 41 0.22 -25.92 25.89
C ALA A 41 -0.62 -24.64 25.73
N GLU A 42 -1.84 -24.84 25.22
CA GLU A 42 -3.03 -23.98 25.33
C GLU A 42 -2.84 -22.48 25.55
N SER A 43 -3.11 -21.71 24.49
CA SER A 43 -3.98 -20.55 24.63
C SER A 43 -4.71 -20.34 23.30
N ASP A 44 -5.91 -20.90 23.24
CA ASP A 44 -7.00 -20.46 22.37
C ASP A 44 -7.31 -19.00 22.70
N SER A 45 -6.50 -18.09 22.17
CA SER A 45 -6.84 -16.68 22.12
C SER A 45 -7.44 -16.43 20.76
N ASP A 46 -8.75 -16.64 20.66
CA ASP A 46 -9.63 -15.99 19.70
C ASP A 46 -9.53 -14.47 19.91
N GLU A 47 -8.37 -13.87 19.59
CA GLU A 47 -8.34 -12.46 19.22
C GLU A 47 -9.11 -12.37 17.91
N GLU A 48 -10.41 -12.16 18.04
CA GLU A 48 -11.31 -11.85 16.95
C GLU A 48 -10.63 -10.78 16.09
N TRP A 49 -10.09 -11.22 14.95
CA TRP A 49 -9.60 -10.32 13.91
C TRP A 49 -10.76 -9.40 13.60
N CYS A 50 -10.68 -8.17 14.10
CA CYS A 50 -11.70 -7.16 13.93
C CYS A 50 -11.81 -6.91 12.41
N THR A 51 -12.78 -7.59 11.79
CA THR A 51 -12.99 -7.44 10.35
C THR A 51 -13.31 -5.98 10.11
N PRO A 52 -12.59 -5.30 9.21
CA PRO A 52 -12.80 -3.87 8.99
C PRO A 52 -14.28 -3.65 8.61
N PRO A 53 -14.94 -2.61 9.14
CA PRO A 53 -16.38 -2.42 8.99
C PRO A 53 -16.81 -2.52 7.53
N LYS A 54 -17.76 -3.43 7.25
CA LYS A 54 -18.31 -3.64 5.91
C LYS A 54 -18.91 -2.31 5.42
N ARG A 55 -18.40 -1.82 4.29
CA ARG A 55 -18.82 -0.55 3.69
C ARG A 55 -20.30 -0.60 3.31
N VAL A 56 -21.03 0.47 3.62
CA VAL A 56 -22.45 0.65 3.27
C VAL A 56 -22.67 0.43 1.75
N PRO A 57 -23.77 -0.24 1.32
CA PRO A 57 -24.03 -0.54 -0.09
C PRO A 57 -24.21 0.72 -0.94
N TRP A 58 -23.77 0.64 -2.20
CA TRP A 58 -23.78 1.75 -3.13
C TRP A 58 -25.19 2.01 -3.71
N PRO A 59 -25.67 3.27 -3.79
CA PRO A 59 -27.01 3.57 -4.28
C PRO A 59 -27.25 3.19 -5.76
N PRO A 60 -28.53 2.97 -6.18
CA PRO A 60 -28.91 2.49 -7.51
C PRO A 60 -28.40 3.33 -8.68
N VAL A 61 -28.33 2.75 -9.88
CA VAL A 61 -27.75 3.36 -11.10
C VAL A 61 -28.46 4.68 -11.50
N GLU A 62 -29.77 4.79 -11.27
CA GLU A 62 -30.60 5.92 -11.68
C GLU A 62 -30.39 7.18 -10.82
N ALA A 63 -30.22 7.02 -9.50
CA ALA A 63 -29.85 8.11 -8.56
C ALA A 63 -28.46 8.71 -8.83
N ARG A 64 -27.74 8.08 -9.74
CA ARG A 64 -26.31 8.22 -9.92
C ARG A 64 -26.10 8.90 -11.31
N ALA A 65 -27.04 8.82 -12.26
CA ALA A 65 -26.84 9.02 -13.70
C ALA A 65 -26.82 10.45 -14.26
N LYS A 66 -26.44 11.50 -13.53
CA LYS A 66 -26.17 12.81 -14.16
C LYS A 66 -24.68 13.15 -14.11
N THR A 67 -23.89 12.41 -14.91
CA THR A 67 -22.54 12.70 -15.48
C THR A 67 -21.45 13.41 -14.65
N LEU A 68 -21.63 13.58 -13.33
CA LEU A 68 -20.75 14.32 -12.40
C LEU A 68 -20.17 13.42 -11.31
N ARG A 69 -19.87 12.15 -11.60
CA ARG A 69 -19.51 11.17 -10.55
C ARG A 69 -18.04 11.10 -10.18
N HIS A 70 -17.15 11.67 -10.99
CA HIS A 70 -15.71 11.72 -10.66
C HIS A 70 -15.39 13.14 -10.24
N PHE A 71 -15.11 13.33 -8.96
CA PHE A 71 -14.74 14.63 -8.42
C PHE A 71 -13.32 14.56 -7.85
N PRO A 72 -12.42 15.47 -8.24
CA PRO A 72 -11.13 15.57 -7.59
C PRO A 72 -11.32 16.16 -6.19
N ARG A 73 -10.91 15.41 -5.16
CA ARG A 73 -10.89 15.87 -3.78
C ARG A 73 -9.45 15.99 -3.30
N LEU A 74 -9.16 17.03 -2.54
CA LEU A 74 -7.88 17.19 -1.86
C LEU A 74 -7.84 16.25 -0.66
N THR A 75 -6.75 15.48 -0.52
CA THR A 75 -6.52 14.66 0.67
C THR A 75 -5.87 15.48 1.78
N ASP A 76 -6.28 15.21 3.02
CA ASP A 76 -5.67 15.75 4.23
C ASP A 76 -4.37 15.00 4.59
N ALA A 77 -3.96 14.01 3.79
CA ALA A 77 -2.72 13.28 4.02
C ALA A 77 -1.51 14.25 4.05
N PRO A 78 -0.56 14.03 4.98
CA PRO A 78 0.61 14.90 5.12
C PRO A 78 1.44 14.88 3.83
N ASN A 79 1.57 13.71 3.23
CA ASN A 79 2.39 13.46 2.05
C ASN A 79 1.57 13.36 0.76
N ALA A 80 2.09 13.92 -0.32
CA ALA A 80 1.50 13.78 -1.67
C ALA A 80 1.83 12.40 -2.28
N ALA A 81 0.84 11.76 -2.91
CA ALA A 81 0.99 10.47 -3.57
C ALA A 81 1.36 10.64 -5.06
N ARG A 82 1.88 9.60 -5.70
CA ARG A 82 2.21 9.64 -7.13
C ARG A 82 0.95 9.60 -7.98
N CYS A 83 0.92 10.41 -9.04
CA CYS A 83 -0.12 10.36 -10.06
C CYS A 83 -0.18 8.97 -10.69
N ARG A 84 -1.40 8.45 -10.91
CA ARG A 84 -1.62 7.11 -11.45
C ARG A 84 -1.72 7.06 -12.97
N LEU A 85 -1.86 8.21 -13.65
CA LEU A 85 -1.89 8.25 -15.12
C LEU A 85 -0.56 7.76 -15.69
N GLU A 86 -0.63 6.87 -16.69
CA GLU A 86 0.54 6.38 -17.42
C GLU A 86 1.36 7.54 -17.98
N GLY A 87 2.69 7.44 -17.86
CA GLY A 87 3.61 8.51 -18.26
C GLY A 87 3.76 9.67 -17.25
N CYS A 88 2.87 9.83 -16.27
CA CYS A 88 3.00 10.88 -15.27
C CYS A 88 3.81 10.41 -14.05
N LYS A 89 4.98 11.02 -13.81
CA LYS A 89 5.88 10.66 -12.68
C LYS A 89 5.73 11.60 -11.46
N LYS A 90 4.80 12.54 -11.49
CA LYS A 90 4.69 13.63 -10.51
C LYS A 90 3.84 13.23 -9.30
N LYS A 91 3.95 13.99 -8.21
CA LYS A 91 3.14 13.81 -7.00
C LYS A 91 1.95 14.77 -7.00
N THR A 92 0.85 14.37 -6.37
CA THR A 92 -0.41 15.12 -6.23
C THR A 92 -1.07 14.78 -4.89
N LYS A 93 -1.79 15.74 -4.32
CA LYS A 93 -2.70 15.53 -3.18
C LYS A 93 -4.16 15.37 -3.62
N PHE A 94 -4.43 15.48 -4.92
CA PHE A 94 -5.77 15.29 -5.45
C PHE A 94 -6.00 13.83 -5.80
N PHE A 95 -7.13 13.31 -5.34
CA PHE A 95 -7.61 11.97 -5.70
C PHE A 95 -9.05 12.03 -6.20
N CYS A 96 -9.43 11.06 -7.02
CA CYS A 96 -10.82 10.93 -7.44
C CYS A 96 -11.66 10.31 -6.33
N THR A 97 -12.75 10.95 -5.90
CA THR A 97 -13.66 10.43 -4.86
C THR A 97 -14.29 9.09 -5.21
N LYS A 98 -14.40 8.75 -6.49
CA LYS A 98 -14.98 7.50 -6.98
C LYS A 98 -13.93 6.43 -7.26
N CYS A 99 -12.78 6.79 -7.86
CA CYS A 99 -11.73 5.81 -8.17
C CYS A 99 -10.79 5.57 -6.98
N HIS A 100 -10.76 6.47 -6.00
CA HIS A 100 -9.77 6.50 -4.92
C HIS A 100 -8.31 6.50 -5.41
N LEU A 101 -8.08 7.00 -6.63
CA LEU A 101 -6.78 7.09 -7.27
C LEU A 101 -6.34 8.55 -7.39
N PHE A 102 -5.03 8.76 -7.29
CA PHE A 102 -4.40 10.07 -7.32
C PHE A 102 -4.13 10.52 -8.75
N PHE A 103 -4.59 11.74 -9.10
CA PHE A 103 -4.39 12.34 -10.41
C PHE A 103 -4.02 13.82 -10.28
N CYS A 104 -3.22 14.33 -11.20
CA CYS A 104 -2.90 15.76 -11.27
C CYS A 104 -4.11 16.54 -11.81
N VAL A 105 -4.40 17.68 -11.17
CA VAL A 105 -5.44 18.66 -11.54
C VAL A 105 -4.79 20.02 -11.76
N THR A 106 -3.72 20.05 -12.56
CA THR A 106 -2.94 21.28 -12.84
C THR A 106 -3.10 21.68 -14.30
N LYS A 107 -3.00 22.98 -14.63
CA LYS A 107 -3.15 23.51 -16.01
C LYS A 107 -2.34 22.72 -17.05
N ASP A 108 -1.09 22.41 -16.74
CA ASP A 108 -0.16 21.73 -17.66
C ASP A 108 -0.37 20.21 -17.73
N ARG A 109 -1.02 19.64 -16.70
CA ARG A 109 -1.16 18.18 -16.53
C ARG A 109 -2.60 17.88 -16.15
N ARG A 110 -3.44 17.78 -17.17
CA ARG A 110 -4.86 17.42 -17.09
C ARG A 110 -5.04 15.91 -16.88
N CYS A 111 -4.25 15.33 -15.98
CA CYS A 111 -4.22 13.87 -15.79
C CYS A 111 -5.55 13.34 -15.27
N PHE A 112 -6.25 14.14 -14.46
CA PHE A 112 -7.59 13.80 -14.01
C PHE A 112 -8.57 13.73 -15.17
N GLU A 113 -8.60 14.72 -16.07
CA GLU A 113 -9.46 14.70 -17.26
C GLU A 113 -9.11 13.49 -18.14
N ASN A 114 -7.84 13.34 -18.53
CA ASN A 114 -7.39 12.27 -19.42
C ASN A 114 -7.69 10.86 -18.89
N ALA A 115 -7.77 10.68 -17.58
CA ALA A 115 -8.11 9.40 -16.96
C ALA A 115 -9.62 9.12 -16.93
N HIS A 116 -10.47 10.14 -17.11
CA HIS A 116 -11.92 10.05 -16.92
C HIS A 116 -12.75 10.55 -18.13
N THR A 117 -12.12 10.90 -19.25
CA THR A 117 -12.78 11.33 -20.50
C THR A 117 -13.05 10.20 -21.49
N LYS A 118 -12.98 8.93 -21.08
CA LYS A 118 -13.35 7.76 -21.89
C LYS A 118 -14.66 7.15 -21.41
#